data_AF-A0A3D5Z9V4-F1
#
_entry.id   AF-A0A3D5Z9V4-F1
#
_cell.length_a   1.000
_cell.length_b   1.000
_cell.length_c   1.000
_cell.angle_alpha   90.00
_cell.angle_beta   90.00
_cell.angle_gamma   90.00
#
_symmetry.space_group_name_H-M   'P 1'
#
loop_
_entity.id
_entity.type
_entity.pdbx_description
1 polymer ?
#
loop_
_entity_poly.entity_id
_entity_poly.type
_entity_poly.pdbx_seq_one_letter_code
_entity_poly.pdbx_strand_id
1 'polypeptide(L)' 'MLKKLTKIDLIMLSAAFLCLVFSEVMWFQGEKQGALFIGLWVPSILGFAAYLKLIKIDNK' A
#
# COMPACT_ATOMS: atom_id res chain seq x y z
N MET A 1 9.07 -9.82 -16.86
CA MET A 1 8.30 -10.09 -15.62
C MET A 1 7.25 -9.02 -15.28
N LEU A 2 7.33 -7.79 -15.80
CA LEU A 2 6.37 -6.69 -15.55
C LEU A 2 5.02 -6.75 -16.31
N LYS A 3 4.82 -7.72 -17.22
CA LYS A 3 3.69 -7.77 -18.16
C LYS A 3 2.32 -8.14 -17.56
N LYS A 4 2.19 -8.28 -16.23
CA LYS A 4 0.93 -8.63 -15.54
C LYS A 4 0.58 -7.69 -14.38
N LEU A 5 1.08 -6.45 -14.37
CA LEU A 5 0.56 -5.45 -13.42
C LEU A 5 -0.85 -5.08 -13.86
N THR A 6 -1.85 -5.55 -13.12
CA THR A 6 -3.24 -5.14 -13.33
C THR A 6 -3.37 -3.68 -12.89
N LYS A 7 -4.31 -2.93 -13.47
CA LYS A 7 -4.67 -1.58 -13.00
C LYS A 7 -4.84 -1.50 -11.46
N ILE A 8 -5.39 -2.55 -10.85
CA ILE A 8 -5.55 -2.70 -9.40
C ILE A 8 -4.20 -2.73 -8.68
N ASP A 9 -3.23 -3.52 -9.16
CA ASP A 9 -1.89 -3.58 -8.58
C ASP A 9 -1.22 -2.19 -8.60
N LEU A 10 -1.38 -1.46 -9.71
CA LEU A 10 -0.83 -0.11 -9.86
C LEU A 10 -1.49 0.88 -8.90
N ILE A 11 -2.83 0.85 -8.76
CA ILE A 11 -3.57 1.69 -7.82
C ILE A 11 -3.12 1.39 -6.39
N MET A 12 -3.02 0.13 -6.00
CA MET A 12 -2.64 -0.26 -4.64
C MET A 12 -1.18 0.07 -4.33
N LEU A 13 -0.27 -0.12 -5.28
CA LEU A 13 1.13 0.28 -5.12
C LEU A 13 1.24 1.81 -4.97
N SER A 14 0.50 2.57 -5.79
CA SER A 14 0.47 4.02 -5.68
C SER A 14 -0.12 4.50 -4.35
N ALA A 15 -1.18 3.84 -3.86
CA ALA A 15 -1.77 4.14 -2.56
C ALA A 15 -0.79 3.84 -1.41
N ALA A 16 -0.12 2.69 -1.43
CA ALA A 16 0.90 2.36 -0.44
C ALA A 16 2.06 3.36 -0.43
N PHE A 17 2.52 3.79 -1.61
CA PHE A 17 3.55 4.81 -1.74
C PHE A 17 3.10 6.17 -1.19
N LEU A 18 1.88 6.60 -1.50
CA LEU A 18 1.30 7.84 -0.98
C LEU A 18 1.15 7.79 0.55
N CYS A 19 0.71 6.68 1.12
CA CYS A 19 0.65 6.50 2.58
C CYS A 19 2.04 6.57 3.23
N LEU A 20 3.07 6.02 2.60
CA LEU A 20 4.44 6.11 3.10
C LEU A 20 4.94 7.56 3.10
N VAL A 21 4.75 8.28 1.99
CA VAL A 21 5.13 9.71 1.92
C VAL A 21 4.35 10.53 2.95
N PHE A 22 3.05 10.26 3.10
CA PHE A 22 2.22 10.95 4.08
C PHE A 22 2.67 10.69 5.52
N SER A 23 3.03 9.45 5.85
CA SER A 23 3.60 9.07 7.15
C SER A 23 4.88 9.86 7.45
N GLU A 24 5.82 9.92 6.52
CA GLU A 24 7.07 10.67 6.66
C GLU A 24 6.80 12.18 6.84
N VAL A 25 5.92 12.74 6.01
CA VAL A 25 5.53 14.16 6.10
C VAL A 25 4.90 14.49 7.46
N MET A 26 4.07 13.59 7.99
CA MET A 26 3.44 13.75 9.31
C MET A 26 4.45 13.62 10.45
N TRP A 27 5.46 12.74 10.30
CA TRP A 27 6.57 12.59 11.24
C TRP A 27 7.37 13.88 11.38
N PHE A 28 7.69 14.54 10.27
CA PHE A 28 8.41 15.82 10.27
C PHE A 28 7.55 17.00 10.78
N GLN A 29 6.22 16.89 10.73
CA GLN A 29 5.30 17.88 11.33
C GLN A 29 5.16 17.74 12.85
N GLY A 30 5.75 16.72 13.46
CA GLY A 30 5.72 16.50 14.91
C GLY A 30 4.59 15.58 15.40
N GLU A 31 3.69 15.15 14.51
CA GLU A 31 2.60 14.22 14.81
C GLU A 31 3.10 12.77 14.66
N LYS A 32 3.98 12.37 15.60
CA LYS A 32 4.70 11.09 15.52
C LYS A 32 3.81 9.87 15.69
N GLN A 33 2.74 9.97 16.46
CA GLN A 33 1.84 8.84 16.72
C GLN A 33 1.00 8.50 15.49
N GLY A 34 0.42 9.50 14.83
CA GLY A 34 -0.29 9.34 13.56
C GLY A 34 0.64 8.88 12.45
N ALA A 35 1.85 9.42 12.37
CA ALA A 35 2.87 8.94 11.44
C ALA A 35 3.15 7.44 11.63
N LEU A 36 3.44 6.99 12.85
CA LEU A 36 3.67 5.57 13.13
C LEU A 36 2.45 4.70 12.81
N PHE A 37 1.25 5.16 13.15
CA PHE A 37 0.01 4.45 12.85
C PHE A 37 -0.18 4.23 11.34
N ILE A 38 0.05 5.27 10.55
CA ILE A 38 -0.09 5.21 9.09
C ILE A 38 1.03 4.36 8.48
N GLY A 39 2.28 4.53 8.94
CA GLY A 39 3.42 3.73 8.50
C GLY A 39 3.23 2.23 8.77
N LEU A 40 2.65 1.87 9.92
CA LEU A 40 2.31 0.48 10.27
C LEU A 40 1.22 -0.13 9.37
N TRP A 41 0.35 0.69 8.78
CA TRP A 41 -0.74 0.21 7.92
C TRP A 41 -0.31 -0.02 6.46
N VAL A 42 0.79 0.57 6.00
CA VAL A 42 1.35 0.36 4.65
C VAL A 42 1.51 -1.13 4.27
N PRO A 43 2.12 -2.01 5.10
CA PRO A 43 2.24 -3.43 4.78
C PRO A 43 0.89 -4.15 4.66
N SER A 44 -0.13 -3.71 5.40
CA SER A 44 -1.50 -4.27 5.30
C SER A 44 -2.13 -3.98 3.95
N ILE A 45 -1.90 -2.79 3.36
CA ILE A 45 -2.37 -2.43 2.01
C ILE A 45 -1.72 -3.34 0.96
N LEU A 46 -0.41 -3.60 1.08
CA LEU A 46 0.31 -4.50 0.19
C LEU A 46 -0.12 -5.96 0.36
N GLY A 47 -0.37 -6.40 1.59
CA GLY A 47 -0.94 -7.73 1.89
C GLY A 47 -2.33 -7.90 1.29
N PHE A 48 -3.19 -6.87 1.39
CA PHE A 48 -4.51 -6.87 0.75
C PHE A 48 -4.41 -6.90 -0.78
N ALA A 49 -3.43 -6.21 -1.37
CA ALA A 49 -3.16 -6.27 -2.81
C ALA A 49 -2.78 -7.69 -3.26
N ALA A 50 -1.90 -8.36 -2.50
CA ALA A 50 -1.52 -9.74 -2.76
C ALA A 50 -2.72 -10.69 -2.62
N TYR A 51 -3.58 -10.48 -1.63
CA TYR A 51 -4.81 -11.26 -1.44
C TYR A 51 -5.79 -11.11 -2.62
N LEU A 52 -6.08 -9.89 -3.07
CA LEU A 52 -6.92 -9.65 -4.24
C LEU A 52 -6.34 -10.30 -5.51
N LYS A 53 -5.01 -10.30 -5.64
CA LYS A 53 -4.32 -10.95 -6.74
C LYS A 53 -4.45 -12.48 -6.69
N LEU A 54 -4.38 -13.08 -5.50
CA LEU A 54 -4.62 -14.51 -5.29
C LEU A 54 -6.04 -14.89 -5.69
N ILE A 55 -7.05 -14.15 -5.24
CA ILE A 55 -8.46 -14.38 -5.63
C ILE A 55 -8.65 -14.32 -7.15
N LYS A 56 -8.00 -13.36 -7.81
CA LYS A 56 -8.08 -13.20 -9.27
C LYS A 56 -7.39 -14.34 -10.02
N ILE A 57 -6.36 -14.96 -9.43
CA ILE A 57 -5.70 -16.13 -9.99
C ILE A 57 -6.58 -17.38 -9.82
N ASP A 58 -7.22 -17.54 -8.66
CA ASP A 58 -8.12 -18.66 -8.35
C ASP A 58 -9.40 -18.65 -9.20
N ASN A 59 -9.93 -17.47 -9.51
CA ASN A 59 -11.10 -17.30 -10.38
C ASN A 59 -10.81 -17.42 -11.90
N LYS A 60 -9.66 -17.98 -12.30
CA LYS A 60 -9.22 -18.03 -13.70
C LYS A 60 -8.80 -19.43 -14.14
#